data_AF-E3T346-F1
#
_entry.id   AF-E3T346-F1
#
_cell.length_a   1.000
_cell.length_b   1.000
_cell.length_c   1.000
_cell.angle_alpha   90.00
_cell.angle_beta   90.00
_cell.angle_gamma   90.00
#
_symmetry.space_group_name_H-M   'P 1'
#
loop_
_entity.id
_entity.type
_entity.pdbx_description
1 polymer ?
#
loop_
_entity_poly.entity_id
_entity_poly.type
_entity_poly.pdbx_seq_one_letter_code
_entity_poly.pdbx_strand_id
1 'polypeptide(L)'
;MLGLYAFFYAVLHFITYIWLDQFFDWHEILVDIPKRPFITIGFVSFLLLLPLAMTSTKAMQKRLKKKWKTLHKLVYIVPVLVIVHFVWSLKADYSEPLLYASVFIGLMLMRSAYAERKQSKGMRVGG
;
A
#
# COMPACT_ATOMS: atom_id res chain seq x y z
N MET A 1 2.58 10.47 -8.94
CA MET A 1 1.24 10.22 -9.52
C MET A 1 0.73 8.84 -9.17
N LEU A 2 1.48 7.75 -9.41
CA LEU A 2 1.06 6.38 -9.07
C LEU A 2 0.52 6.21 -7.63
N GLY A 3 1.16 6.79 -6.61
CA GLY A 3 0.67 6.72 -5.23
C GLY A 3 -0.68 7.42 -5.00
N LEU A 4 -0.96 8.51 -5.73
CA LEU A 4 -2.23 9.21 -5.66
C LEU A 4 -3.35 8.40 -6.33
N TYR A 5 -3.05 7.74 -7.46
CA TYR A 5 -3.96 6.79 -8.09
C TYR A 5 -4.25 5.58 -7.19
N ALA A 6 -3.22 5.03 -6.53
CA ALA A 6 -3.40 3.93 -5.58
C ALA A 6 -4.35 4.34 -4.43
N PHE A 7 -4.20 5.56 -3.89
CA PHE A 7 -5.12 6.09 -2.90
C PHE A 7 -6.55 6.27 -3.45
N PHE A 8 -6.69 6.79 -4.66
CA PHE A 8 -8.00 6.93 -5.32
C PHE A 8 -8.71 5.58 -5.47
N TYR A 9 -8.01 4.54 -5.94
CA TYR A 9 -8.56 3.19 -6.01
C TYR A 9 -8.90 2.63 -4.62
N ALA A 10 -8.09 2.91 -3.60
CA ALA A 10 -8.38 2.48 -2.23
C ALA A 10 -9.65 3.16 -1.67
N VAL A 11 -9.88 4.43 -1.97
CA VAL A 11 -11.14 5.13 -1.62
C VAL A 11 -12.32 4.49 -2.33
N LEU A 12 -12.20 4.20 -3.62
CA LEU A 12 -13.26 3.55 -4.39
C LEU A 12 -13.60 2.17 -3.80
N HIS A 13 -12.57 1.38 -3.47
CA HIS A 13 -12.72 0.08 -2.82
C HIS A 13 -13.42 0.18 -1.45
N PHE A 14 -13.06 1.18 -0.64
CA PHE A 14 -13.71 1.42 0.65
C PHE A 14 -15.18 1.83 0.48
N ILE A 15 -15.49 2.64 -0.54
CA ILE A 15 -16.87 3.01 -0.88
C ILE A 15 -17.68 1.78 -1.31
N THR A 16 -17.11 0.90 -2.15
CA THR A 16 -17.81 -0.33 -2.55
C THR A 16 -18.14 -1.22 -1.35
N TYR A 17 -17.23 -1.32 -0.37
CA TYR A 17 -17.48 -2.05 0.87
C TYR A 17 -18.63 -1.43 1.68
N ILE A 18 -18.60 -0.10 1.91
CA ILE A 18 -19.68 0.58 2.66
C ILE A 18 -21.03 0.46 1.96
N TRP A 19 -21.04 0.61 0.63
CA TRP A 19 -22.27 0.67 -0.16
C TRP A 19 -22.87 -0.72 -0.39
N LEU A 20 -22.07 -1.68 -0.84
CA LEU A 20 -22.55 -2.99 -1.31
C LEU A 20 -22.53 -4.06 -0.22
N ASP A 21 -21.47 -4.12 0.60
CA ASP A 21 -21.33 -5.17 1.61
C ASP A 21 -22.00 -4.81 2.92
N GLN A 22 -22.08 -3.52 3.26
CA GLN A 22 -22.54 -3.07 4.57
C GLN A 22 -23.78 -2.17 4.50
N PHE A 23 -24.24 -1.80 3.30
CA PHE A 23 -25.44 -0.99 3.08
C PHE A 23 -25.55 0.26 3.99
N PHE A 24 -24.42 0.93 4.29
CA PHE A 24 -24.32 2.06 5.23
C PHE A 24 -24.71 1.75 6.69
N ASP A 25 -24.75 0.49 7.10
CA ASP A 25 -24.92 0.11 8.51
C ASP A 25 -23.60 0.32 9.29
N TRP A 26 -23.45 1.52 9.83
CA TRP A 26 -22.29 1.89 10.63
C TRP A 26 -22.12 1.04 11.90
N HIS A 27 -23.21 0.49 12.45
CA HIS A 27 -23.14 -0.33 13.64
C HIS A 27 -22.54 -1.70 13.31
N GLU A 28 -22.99 -2.30 12.20
CA GLU A 28 -22.46 -3.57 11.73
C GLU A 28 -20.98 -3.44 11.37
N ILE A 29 -20.58 -2.38 10.65
CA ILE A 29 -19.18 -2.09 10.32
C ILE A 29 -18.29 -2.06 11.57
N LEU A 30 -18.69 -1.32 12.61
CA LEU A 30 -17.89 -1.17 13.83
C LEU A 30 -17.74 -2.49 14.60
N VAL A 31 -18.75 -3.36 14.54
CA VAL A 31 -18.73 -4.67 15.18
C VAL A 31 -17.97 -5.70 14.35
N ASP A 32 -17.99 -5.58 13.02
CA ASP A 32 -17.40 -6.55 12.11
C ASP A 32 -15.89 -6.33 11.91
N ILE A 33 -15.39 -5.10 12.02
CA ILE A 33 -13.95 -4.77 11.98
C ILE A 33 -13.13 -5.66 12.94
N PRO A 34 -13.41 -5.70 14.26
CA PRO A 34 -12.62 -6.51 15.20
C PRO A 34 -12.89 -8.01 15.05
N LYS A 35 -14.04 -8.42 14.52
CA LYS A 35 -14.38 -9.83 14.29
C LYS A 35 -13.69 -10.41 13.06
N ARG A 36 -13.37 -9.55 12.08
CA ARG A 36 -12.80 -9.97 10.79
C ARG A 36 -11.41 -9.37 10.60
N PRO A 37 -10.33 -10.14 10.87
CA PRO A 37 -8.97 -9.62 10.81
C PRO A 37 -8.57 -9.12 9.42
N PHE A 38 -9.13 -9.68 8.35
CA PHE A 38 -8.88 -9.20 6.99
C PHE A 38 -9.37 -7.75 6.81
N ILE A 39 -10.57 -7.40 7.27
CA ILE A 39 -11.12 -6.03 7.16
C ILE A 39 -10.26 -5.05 7.95
N THR A 40 -9.82 -5.44 9.14
CA THR A 40 -8.91 -4.63 9.97
C THR A 40 -7.61 -4.29 9.23
N ILE A 41 -6.97 -5.27 8.59
CA ILE A 41 -5.71 -5.02 7.86
C ILE A 41 -5.95 -4.10 6.65
N GLY A 42 -7.07 -4.28 5.93
CA GLY A 42 -7.46 -3.40 4.84
C GLY A 42 -7.65 -1.96 5.31
N PHE A 43 -8.36 -1.78 6.43
CA PHE A 43 -8.59 -0.47 7.05
C PHE A 43 -7.30 0.21 7.53
N VAL A 44 -6.40 -0.54 8.18
CA VAL A 44 -5.08 -0.03 8.59
C VAL A 44 -4.26 0.41 7.37
N SER A 45 -4.28 -0.38 6.29
CA SER A 45 -3.59 -0.03 5.04
C SER A 45 -4.14 1.27 4.43
N PHE A 46 -5.47 1.44 4.43
CA PHE A 46 -6.13 2.67 3.99
C PHE A 46 -5.74 3.88 4.85
N LEU A 47 -5.74 3.72 6.18
CA LEU A 47 -5.29 4.76 7.11
C LEU A 47 -3.82 5.16 6.90
N LEU A 48 -2.95 4.22 6.53
CA LEU A 48 -1.55 4.51 6.20
C LEU A 48 -1.40 5.26 4.87
N LEU A 49 -2.29 5.02 3.90
CA LEU A 49 -2.30 5.75 2.62
C LEU A 49 -2.77 7.20 2.78
N LEU A 50 -3.67 7.47 3.73
CA LEU A 50 -4.22 8.81 3.99
C LEU A 50 -3.15 9.90 4.21
N PRO A 51 -2.18 9.76 5.16
CA PRO A 51 -1.12 10.75 5.35
C PRO A 51 -0.17 10.81 4.17
N LEU A 52 0.03 9.72 3.42
CA LEU A 52 0.86 9.73 2.21
C LEU A 52 0.22 10.58 1.11
N ALA A 53 -1.08 10.43 0.89
CA ALA A 53 -1.84 11.22 -0.08
C ALA A 53 -1.89 12.71 0.32
N MET A 54 -2.21 13.00 1.59
CA MET A 54 -2.25 14.38 2.11
C MET A 54 -0.88 15.08 2.03
N THR A 55 0.20 14.33 2.27
CA THR A 55 1.57 14.87 2.18
C THR A 55 2.18 14.80 0.77
N SER A 56 1.40 14.39 -0.24
CA SER A 56 1.82 14.41 -1.64
C SER A 56 1.81 15.82 -2.26
N THR A 57 1.26 16.81 -1.57
CA THR A 57 1.23 18.21 -2.03
C THR A 57 2.60 18.88 -1.89
N LYS A 58 3.04 19.62 -2.93
CA LYS A 58 4.33 20.34 -2.97
C LYS A 58 4.54 21.25 -1.74
N ALA A 59 3.48 21.86 -1.23
CA ALA A 59 3.51 22.71 -0.03
C ALA A 59 3.91 21.93 1.23
N MET A 60 3.36 20.73 1.42
CA MET A 60 3.65 19.87 2.57
C MET A 60 5.03 19.22 2.47
N GLN A 61 5.46 18.85 1.27
CA GLN A 61 6.81 18.36 1.01
C GLN A 61 7.87 19.38 1.44
N LYS A 62 7.66 20.66 1.07
CA LYS A 62 8.56 21.76 1.44
C LYS A 62 8.55 22.05 2.95
N ARG A 63 7.41 21.84 3.63
CA ARG A 63 7.24 22.07 5.07
C ARG A 63 7.85 20.96 5.94
N LEU A 64 7.71 19.68 5.55
CA LEU A 64 8.16 18.53 6.37
C LEU A 64 9.62 18.10 6.13
N LYS A 65 10.24 18.46 4.99
CA LYS A 65 11.65 18.16 4.66
C LYS A 65 12.09 16.73 5.01
N LYS A 66 12.93 16.53 6.04
CA LYS A 66 13.41 15.19 6.47
C LYS A 66 12.29 14.27 6.98
N LYS A 67 11.29 14.80 7.69
CA LYS A 67 10.17 13.99 8.21
C LYS A 67 9.29 13.42 7.10
N TRP A 68 9.24 14.11 5.95
CA TRP A 68 8.50 13.64 4.77
C TRP A 68 9.05 12.32 4.23
N LYS A 69 10.38 12.16 4.16
CA LYS A 69 11.02 10.91 3.73
C LYS A 69 10.68 9.75 4.68
N THR A 70 10.66 9.99 5.99
CA THR A 70 10.30 8.96 6.97
C THR A 70 8.86 8.52 6.82
N LEU A 71 7.92 9.46 6.67
CA LEU A 71 6.52 9.15 6.40
C LEU A 71 6.35 8.36 5.10
N HIS A 72 7.02 8.79 4.02
CA HIS A 72 6.93 8.08 2.74
C HIS A 72 7.59 6.70 2.73
N LYS A 73 8.35 6.30 3.78
CA LYS A 73 8.79 4.89 3.91
C LYS A 73 7.62 3.93 4.15
N LEU A 74 6.47 4.42 4.63
CA LEU A 74 5.27 3.59 4.79
C LEU A 74 4.80 3.00 3.46
N VAL A 75 5.15 3.60 2.33
CA VAL A 75 4.82 3.07 0.99
C VAL A 75 5.43 1.70 0.71
N TYR A 76 6.45 1.28 1.46
CA TYR A 76 7.02 -0.06 1.36
C TYR A 76 6.25 -1.08 2.21
N ILE A 77 5.59 -0.63 3.28
CA ILE A 77 4.82 -1.47 4.21
C ILE A 77 3.39 -1.68 3.69
N VAL A 78 2.80 -0.63 3.11
CA VAL A 78 1.42 -0.67 2.60
C VAL A 78 1.16 -1.83 1.61
N PRO A 79 2.00 -2.08 0.59
CA PRO A 79 1.76 -3.18 -0.35
C PRO A 79 1.77 -4.55 0.32
N VAL A 80 2.63 -4.74 1.34
CA VAL A 80 2.68 -5.99 2.11
C VAL A 80 1.38 -6.20 2.85
N LEU A 81 0.87 -5.16 3.54
CA LEU A 81 -0.42 -5.23 4.23
C LEU A 81 -1.58 -5.48 3.26
N VAL A 82 -1.57 -4.85 2.08
CA VAL A 82 -2.60 -5.04 1.05
C VAL A 82 -2.59 -6.48 0.52
N ILE A 83 -1.42 -7.07 0.27
CA ILE A 83 -1.31 -8.48 -0.14
C ILE A 83 -1.84 -9.39 0.97
N VAL A 84 -1.47 -9.15 2.23
CA VAL A 84 -1.98 -9.93 3.37
C VAL A 84 -3.50 -9.83 3.48
N HIS A 85 -4.05 -8.61 3.36
CA HIS A 85 -5.51 -8.39 3.31
C HIS A 85 -6.17 -9.20 2.20
N PHE A 86 -5.59 -9.19 1.00
CA PHE A 86 -6.11 -9.91 -0.16
C PHE A 86 -6.07 -11.43 0.01
N VAL A 87 -4.94 -11.97 0.47
CA VAL A 87 -4.79 -13.41 0.75
C VAL A 87 -5.77 -13.88 1.82
N TRP A 88 -6.00 -13.08 2.85
CA TRP A 88 -6.90 -13.44 3.95
C TRP A 88 -8.39 -13.28 3.59
N SER A 89 -8.70 -12.44 2.61
CA SER A 89 -10.06 -12.32 2.06
C SER A 89 -10.47 -13.57 1.28
N LEU A 90 -9.50 -14.28 0.69
CA LEU A 90 -9.75 -15.46 -0.14
C LEU A 90 -9.92 -16.72 0.69
N LYS A 91 -11.03 -17.42 0.45
CA LYS A 91 -11.38 -18.64 1.16
C LYS A 91 -10.99 -19.94 0.44
N ALA A 92 -10.66 -19.91 -0.86
CA ALA A 92 -10.43 -21.14 -1.63
C ALA A 92 -9.45 -21.04 -2.82
N ASP A 93 -9.25 -19.88 -3.46
CA ASP A 93 -8.36 -19.76 -4.63
C ASP A 93 -7.24 -18.74 -4.41
N TYR A 94 -5.98 -19.21 -4.33
CA TYR A 94 -4.79 -18.38 -4.08
C TYR A 94 -4.02 -18.00 -5.36
N SER A 95 -4.51 -18.45 -6.52
CA SER A 95 -3.85 -18.27 -7.82
C SER A 95 -3.65 -16.80 -8.21
N GLU A 96 -4.67 -15.96 -8.04
CA GLU A 96 -4.59 -14.51 -8.31
C GLU A 96 -3.68 -13.74 -7.33
N PRO A 97 -3.75 -13.95 -6.00
CA PRO A 97 -2.80 -13.35 -5.05
C PRO A 97 -1.35 -13.69 -5.35
N LEU A 98 -1.07 -14.94 -5.69
CA LEU A 98 0.27 -15.41 -5.98
C LEU A 98 0.82 -14.70 -7.22
N LEU A 99 -0.03 -14.46 -8.22
CA LEU A 99 0.33 -13.67 -9.40
C LEU A 99 0.69 -12.22 -9.02
N TYR A 100 -0.15 -11.54 -8.23
CA TYR A 100 0.17 -10.17 -7.77
C TYR A 100 1.41 -10.10 -6.87
N ALA A 101 1.58 -11.06 -5.96
CA ALA A 101 2.75 -11.16 -5.09
C ALA A 101 4.02 -11.42 -5.92
N SER A 102 3.95 -12.29 -6.93
CA SER A 102 5.09 -12.60 -7.82
C SER A 102 5.53 -11.38 -8.63
N VAL A 103 4.59 -10.57 -9.13
CA VAL A 103 4.88 -9.30 -9.82
C VAL A 103 5.51 -8.30 -8.85
N PHE A 104 4.96 -8.17 -7.63
CA PHE A 104 5.51 -7.27 -6.62
C PHE A 104 6.95 -7.65 -6.24
N ILE A 105 7.20 -8.93 -5.96
CA ILE A 105 8.53 -9.47 -5.64
C ILE A 105 9.48 -9.27 -6.83
N GLY A 106 9.03 -9.56 -8.05
CA GLY A 106 9.81 -9.37 -9.27
C GLY A 106 10.23 -7.91 -9.47
N LEU A 107 9.32 -6.96 -9.27
CA LEU A 107 9.62 -5.53 -9.33
C LEU A 107 10.59 -5.09 -8.22
N MET A 108 10.45 -5.64 -7.01
CA MET A 108 11.35 -5.35 -5.90
C MET A 108 12.77 -5.86 -6.16
N LEU A 109 12.91 -7.09 -6.67
CA LEU A 109 14.18 -7.71 -7.04
C LEU A 109 14.84 -7.02 -8.24
N MET A 110 14.06 -6.64 -9.25
CA MET A 110 14.59 -5.90 -10.38
C MET A 110 15.14 -4.54 -9.93
N ARG A 111 14.49 -3.90 -8.96
CA ARG A 111 14.96 -2.65 -8.38
C ARG A 111 16.22 -2.81 -7.54
N SER A 112 16.32 -3.84 -6.70
CA SER A 112 17.55 -4.09 -5.92
C SER A 112 18.73 -4.40 -6.85
N ALA A 113 18.53 -5.23 -7.87
CA ALA A 113 19.53 -5.51 -8.88
C ALA A 113 19.94 -4.24 -9.66
N TYR A 114 19.00 -3.34 -9.97
CA TYR A 114 19.32 -2.07 -10.62
C TYR A 114 20.05 -1.08 -9.68
N ALA A 115 19.72 -1.08 -8.39
CA ALA A 115 20.40 -0.28 -7.37
C ALA A 115 21.86 -0.75 -7.18
N GLU A 116 22.10 -2.05 -7.13
CA GLU A 116 23.44 -2.65 -7.06
C GLU A 116 24.25 -2.37 -8.33
N ARG A 117 23.64 -2.50 -9.53
CA ARG A 117 24.32 -2.15 -10.79
C ARG A 117 24.73 -0.68 -10.86
N LYS A 118 23.96 0.23 -10.27
CA LYS A 118 24.30 1.66 -10.19
C LYS A 118 25.45 1.92 -9.23
N GLN A 119 25.55 1.19 -8.11
CA GLN A 119 26.70 1.25 -7.20
C GLN A 119 27.98 0.65 -7.81
N SER A 120 27.87 -0.48 -8.52
CA SER A 120 28.99 -1.12 -9.20
C SER A 120 29.58 -0.25 -10.33
N LYS A 121 28.74 0.45 -11.10
CA LYS A 121 29.21 1.43 -12.09
C LYS A 121 29.81 2.69 -11.46
N GLY A 122 29.33 3.12 -10.28
CA GLY A 122 29.91 4.23 -9.52
C GLY A 122 31.33 3.94 -8.99
N MET A 123 31.60 2.70 -8.59
CA MET A 123 32.94 2.27 -8.14
C MET A 123 33.96 2.11 -9.29
N ARG A 124 33.52 1.86 -10.52
CA ARG A 124 34.40 1.70 -11.69
C ARG A 124 34.85 3.00 -12.36
N VAL A 125 34.21 4.14 -12.04
CA VAL A 125 34.52 5.46 -12.64
C VAL A 125 35.33 6.36 -11.70
N GLY A 126 35.53 5.94 -10.45
CA GLY A 126 36.29 6.68 -9.44
C GLY A 126 37.59 6.00 -8.99
N GLY A 127 38.16 5.12 -9.82
CA GLY A 127 39.46 4.46 -9.59
C GLY A 127 40.49 4.92 -10.60
#